data_AF-A0A821SVS4-F1
#
_entry.id   AF-A0A821SVS4-F1
#
_cell.length_a   1.000
_cell.length_b   1.000
_cell.length_c   1.000
_cell.angle_alpha   90.00
_cell.angle_beta   90.00
_cell.angle_gamma   90.00
#
_symmetry.space_group_name_H-M   'P 1'
#
loop_
_entity.id
_entity.type
_entity.pdbx_description
1 polymer ?
#
loop_
_entity_poly.entity_id
_entity_poly.type
_entity_poly.pdbx_seq_one_letter_code
_entity_poly.pdbx_strand_id
1 'polypeptide(L)'
;HEKSLVEAAWQALRAAWACDDSNNEQGAVRSRLRAAKLIDESRSANVEFSKQLGLDRCIEADALRRAGEHQRAKDLLQHMQ
;
A
#
# COMPACT_ATOMS: atom_id res chain seq x y z
N HIS A 1 7.89 17.83 -3.20
CA HIS A 1 8.17 16.76 -2.22
C HIS A 1 6.92 15.95 -1.81
N GLU A 2 5.68 16.35 -2.20
CA GLU A 2 4.45 15.58 -1.91
C GLU A 2 4.07 14.57 -3.00
N LYS A 3 4.20 14.93 -4.29
CA LYS A 3 3.98 14.02 -5.44
C LYS A 3 4.82 12.74 -5.37
N SER A 4 5.97 12.79 -4.69
CA SER A 4 6.89 11.64 -4.61
C SER A 4 6.38 10.50 -3.75
N LEU A 5 5.53 10.73 -2.74
CA LEU A 5 5.04 9.64 -1.88
C LEU A 5 4.03 8.76 -2.62
N VAL A 6 3.05 9.38 -3.27
CA VAL A 6 2.02 8.69 -4.06
C VAL A 6 2.66 7.97 -5.25
N GLU A 7 3.57 8.63 -5.97
CA GLU A 7 4.32 8.00 -7.06
C GLU A 7 5.15 6.82 -6.55
N ALA A 8 5.87 6.97 -5.43
CA ALA A 8 6.67 5.89 -4.87
C ALA A 8 5.82 4.71 -4.40
N ALA A 9 4.64 4.96 -3.83
CA ALA A 9 3.70 3.91 -3.45
C ALA A 9 3.22 3.12 -4.67
N TRP A 10 2.85 3.81 -5.76
CA TRP A 10 2.50 3.15 -7.01
C TRP A 10 3.65 2.36 -7.62
N GLN A 11 4.89 2.87 -7.56
CA GLN A 11 6.05 2.11 -8.03
C GLN A 11 6.30 0.87 -7.17
N ALA A 12 6.09 0.95 -5.86
CA ALA A 12 6.20 -0.22 -4.97
C ALA A 12 5.10 -1.26 -5.27
N LEU A 13 3.86 -0.84 -5.56
CA LEU A 13 2.80 -1.76 -5.99
C LEU A 13 3.13 -2.46 -7.32
N ARG A 14 3.60 -1.70 -8.32
CA ARG A 14 4.03 -2.27 -9.61
C ARG A 14 5.20 -3.24 -9.43
N ALA A 15 6.16 -2.93 -8.57
CA ALA A 15 7.25 -3.83 -8.23
C ALA A 15 6.74 -5.12 -7.56
N ALA A 16 5.71 -5.03 -6.70
CA ALA A 16 5.08 -6.22 -6.12
C ALA A 16 4.44 -7.10 -7.20
N TRP A 17 3.71 -6.51 -8.15
CA TRP A 17 3.12 -7.25 -9.27
C TRP A 17 4.17 -7.89 -10.17
N ALA A 18 5.26 -7.19 -10.49
CA ALA A 18 6.36 -7.78 -11.25
C ALA A 18 7.05 -8.94 -10.50
N CYS A 19 7.13 -8.85 -9.16
CA CYS A 19 7.61 -9.97 -8.34
C CYS A 19 6.64 -11.16 -8.37
N ASP A 20 5.32 -10.91 -8.36
CA ASP A 20 4.30 -11.95 -8.50
C ASP A 20 4.43 -12.68 -9.84
N ASP A 21 4.55 -11.94 -10.93
CA ASP A 21 4.70 -12.48 -12.28
C ASP A 21 5.98 -13.33 -12.44
N SER A 22 7.00 -13.07 -11.60
CA SER A 22 8.27 -13.80 -11.58
C SER A 22 8.37 -14.87 -10.48
N ASN A 23 7.28 -15.15 -9.75
CA ASN A 23 7.25 -16.05 -8.58
C ASN A 23 8.25 -15.68 -7.46
N ASN A 24 8.64 -14.41 -7.36
CA ASN A 24 9.53 -13.91 -6.31
C ASN A 24 8.71 -13.44 -5.09
N GLU A 25 8.21 -14.39 -4.30
CA GLU A 25 7.32 -14.10 -3.16
C GLU A 25 7.95 -13.14 -2.14
N GLN A 26 9.24 -13.32 -1.81
CA GLN A 26 9.91 -12.43 -0.84
C GLN A 26 10.02 -10.99 -1.38
N GLY A 27 10.27 -10.83 -2.68
CA GLY A 27 10.27 -9.52 -3.34
C GLY A 27 8.89 -8.89 -3.34
N ALA A 28 7.85 -9.69 -3.58
CA ALA A 28 6.46 -9.24 -3.57
C ALA A 28 6.05 -8.74 -2.17
N VAL A 29 6.33 -9.53 -1.13
CA VAL A 29 6.06 -9.15 0.27
C VAL A 29 6.76 -7.84 0.64
N ARG A 30 8.07 -7.71 0.38
CA ARG A 30 8.81 -6.47 0.69
C ARG A 30 8.22 -5.25 -0.04
N SER A 31 7.86 -5.42 -1.31
CA SER A 31 7.27 -4.35 -2.11
C SER A 31 5.88 -3.95 -1.62
N ARG A 32 5.03 -4.92 -1.24
CA ARG A 32 3.71 -4.67 -0.64
C ARG A 32 3.80 -3.91 0.68
N LEU A 33 4.70 -4.33 1.58
CA LEU A 33 4.92 -3.65 2.86
C LEU A 33 5.43 -2.21 2.66
N ARG A 34 6.31 -1.99 1.67
CA ARG A 34 6.76 -0.66 1.30
C ARG A 34 5.64 0.20 0.75
N ALA A 35 4.79 -0.35 -0.13
CA ALA A 35 3.63 0.36 -0.65
C ALA A 35 2.67 0.78 0.46
N ALA A 36 2.32 -0.15 1.36
CA ALA A 36 1.45 0.14 2.50
C ALA A 36 2.00 1.27 3.38
N LYS A 37 3.30 1.24 3.69
CA LYS A 37 3.97 2.32 4.44
C LYS A 37 3.88 3.68 3.73
N LEU A 38 4.14 3.73 2.42
CA LEU A 38 4.10 4.97 1.66
C LEU A 38 2.68 5.55 1.52
N ILE A 39 1.67 4.68 1.46
CA ILE A 39 0.25 5.09 1.49
C ILE A 39 -0.06 5.74 2.84
N ASP A 40 0.32 5.10 3.94
CA ASP A 40 0.10 5.64 5.28
C ASP A 40 0.84 6.96 5.53
N GLU A 41 2.09 7.07 5.06
CA GLU A 41 2.85 8.32 5.09
C GLU A 41 2.20 9.42 4.24
N SER A 42 1.68 9.10 3.05
CA SER A 42 0.98 10.08 2.21
C SER A 42 -0.27 10.62 2.90
N ARG A 43 -1.03 9.75 3.57
CA ARG A 43 -2.22 10.12 4.33
C ARG A 43 -1.88 10.95 5.55
N SER A 44 -0.84 10.58 6.29
CA SER A 44 -0.34 11.36 7.44
C SER A 44 0.17 12.74 7.04
N ALA A 45 0.64 12.89 5.80
CA ALA A 45 1.06 14.17 5.21
C ALA A 45 -0.10 14.95 4.55
N ASN A 46 -1.35 14.50 4.68
CA ASN A 46 -2.52 15.08 3.99
C ASN A 46 -2.38 15.17 2.46
N VAL A 47 -1.58 14.28 1.86
CA VAL A 47 -1.42 14.18 0.41
C VAL A 47 -2.51 13.27 -0.14
N GLU A 48 -3.29 13.79 -1.09
CA GLU A 48 -4.34 13.01 -1.75
C GLU A 48 -3.73 11.88 -2.59
N PHE A 49 -3.96 10.62 -2.15
CA PHE A 49 -3.50 9.43 -2.88
C PHE A 49 -4.38 9.13 -4.10
N SER A 50 -5.68 9.36 -3.98
CA SER A 50 -6.68 9.17 -5.02
C SER A 50 -7.88 10.09 -4.77
N LYS A 51 -8.55 10.51 -5.85
CA LYS A 51 -9.82 11.25 -5.79
C LYS A 51 -10.99 10.41 -5.27
N GLN A 52 -10.85 9.08 -5.28
CA GLN A 52 -11.87 8.18 -4.77
C GLN A 52 -11.68 8.02 -3.26
N LEU A 53 -12.68 8.45 -2.49
CA LEU A 53 -12.68 8.35 -1.03
C LEU A 53 -12.46 6.90 -0.58
N GLY A 54 -11.48 6.70 0.31
CA GLY A 54 -11.16 5.41 0.91
C GLY A 54 -10.40 4.44 0.00
N LEU A 55 -10.09 4.80 -1.26
CA LEU A 55 -9.34 3.92 -2.16
C LEU A 55 -7.93 3.62 -1.63
N ASP A 56 -7.28 4.61 -1.03
CA ASP A 56 -5.99 4.48 -0.37
C ASP A 56 -6.01 3.38 0.70
N ARG A 57 -7.01 3.39 1.58
CA ARG A 57 -7.20 2.39 2.64
C ARG A 57 -7.48 1.00 2.07
N CYS A 58 -8.29 0.90 1.01
CA CYS A 58 -8.55 -0.36 0.33
C CYS A 58 -7.28 -0.98 -0.28
N ILE A 59 -6.45 -0.16 -0.94
CA ILE A 59 -5.20 -0.61 -1.56
C ILE A 59 -4.19 -1.02 -0.49
N GLU A 60 -4.07 -0.23 0.58
CA GLU A 60 -3.18 -0.55 1.70
C GLU A 60 -3.62 -1.83 2.42
N ALA A 61 -4.91 -2.01 2.67
CA ALA A 61 -5.45 -3.22 3.29
C ALA A 61 -5.18 -4.46 2.42
N ASP A 62 -5.34 -4.37 1.09
CA ASP A 62 -5.00 -5.48 0.20
C ASP A 62 -3.49 -5.77 0.20
N ALA A 63 -2.65 -4.75 0.16
CA ALA A 63 -1.20 -4.90 0.22
C ALA A 63 -0.76 -5.60 1.53
N LEU A 64 -1.30 -5.17 2.67
CA LEU A 64 -1.05 -5.79 3.97
C LEU A 64 -1.54 -7.24 4.00
N ARG A 65 -2.77 -7.50 3.54
CA ARG A 65 -3.34 -8.85 3.48
C ARG A 65 -2.49 -9.79 2.63
N ARG A 66 -2.07 -9.37 1.44
CA ARG A 66 -1.21 -10.15 0.53
C ARG A 66 0.23 -10.28 1.02
N ALA A 67 0.66 -9.45 1.99
CA ALA A 67 1.93 -9.58 2.67
C ALA A 67 1.86 -10.48 3.93
N GLY A 68 0.68 -10.99 4.30
CA GLY A 68 0.46 -11.78 5.51
C GLY A 68 0.20 -10.96 6.78
N GLU A 69 0.13 -9.63 6.68
CA GLU A 69 -0.13 -8.70 7.79
C GLU A 69 -1.63 -8.57 8.09
N HIS A 70 -2.31 -9.69 8.31
CA HIS A 70 -3.78 -9.74 8.41
C HIS A 70 -4.35 -8.87 9.53
N GLN A 71 -3.68 -8.81 10.69
CA GLN A 71 -4.15 -8.01 11.82
C GLN A 71 -4.10 -6.51 11.50
N ARG A 72 -3.00 -6.04 10.91
CA ARG A 72 -2.87 -4.63 10.49
C ARG A 72 -3.88 -4.26 9.41
N ALA A 73 -4.13 -5.16 8.46
CA ALA A 73 -5.16 -4.95 7.44
C ALA A 73 -6.56 -4.81 8.07
N LYS A 74 -6.87 -5.64 9.07
CA LYS A 74 -8.13 -5.57 9.82
C LYS A 74 -8.25 -4.26 10.60
N ASP A 75 -7.22 -3.88 11.36
CA ASP A 75 -7.22 -2.66 12.16
C ASP A 75 -7.44 -1.42 11.27
N LEU A 76 -6.75 -1.35 10.12
CA LEU A 76 -6.90 -0.28 9.14
C LEU A 76 -8.36 -0.11 8.67
N LEU A 77 -9.05 -1.22 8.39
CA LEU A 77 -10.43 -1.21 7.91
C LEU A 77 -11.45 -0.91 9.01
N GLN A 78 -11.18 -1.28 10.26
CA GLN A 78 -12.06 -1.01 11.40
C GLN A 78 -12.09 0.47 11.81
N HIS A 79 -11.05 1.22 11.47
CA HIS A 79 -10.95 2.66 11.73
C HIS A 79 -11.35 3.54 10.54
N MET A 80 -12.07 2.97 9.56
CA MET A 80 -12.72 3.74 8.49
C MET A 80 -13.97 4.45 9.02
N GLN A 81 -13.76 5.53 9.77
CA GLN A 81 -14.79 6.55 10.02
C GLN A 81 -14.64 7.69 9.01
#